data_AF-A0A061RWW5-F1
#
_entry.id   AF-A0A061RWW5-F1
#
_cell.length_a   1.000
_cell.length_b   1.000
_cell.length_c   1.000
_cell.angle_alpha   90.00
_cell.angle_beta   90.00
_cell.angle_gamma   90.00
#
_symmetry.space_group_name_H-M   'P 1'
#
loop_
_entity.id
_entity.type
_entity.pdbx_description
1 polymer ?
#
loop_
_entity_poly.entity_id
_entity_poly.type
_entity_poly.pdbx_seq_one_letter_code
_entity_poly.pdbx_strand_id
1 'polypeptide(L)'
;MESGSSSASDEQIMGAIKAQLDAAMFQEFFNGVRDKCFEKCVTKPGSSLSSSEQTCLQRCCDRYQEVTAITEQAILKMSGLK
;
A
#
# COMPACT_ATOMS: atom_id res chain seq x y z
N MET A 1 12.29 42.92 12.12
CA MET A 1 12.45 41.50 12.48
C MET A 1 11.07 40.92 12.71
N GLU A 2 10.83 39.79 12.04
CA GLU A 2 9.79 38.76 12.22
C GLU A 2 8.35 39.14 12.57
N SER A 3 7.46 38.99 11.58
CA SER A 3 6.07 38.53 11.76
C SER A 3 5.48 38.24 10.37
N GLY A 4 5.29 36.96 10.00
CA GLY A 4 4.59 36.62 8.74
C GLY A 4 4.86 35.27 8.07
N SER A 5 5.60 34.32 8.67
CA SER A 5 6.06 33.11 7.94
C SER A 5 5.51 31.77 8.43
N SER A 6 4.75 31.68 9.52
CA SER A 6 4.42 30.39 10.15
C SER A 6 3.40 29.55 9.36
N SER A 7 2.32 30.14 8.84
CA SER A 7 1.22 29.38 8.22
C SER A 7 1.57 28.74 6.87
N ALA A 8 2.35 29.43 6.04
CA ALA A 8 2.78 28.89 4.74
C ALA A 8 3.75 27.72 4.89
N SER A 9 4.58 27.75 5.94
CA SER A 9 5.49 26.65 6.26
C SER A 9 4.74 25.44 6.82
N ASP A 10 3.70 25.65 7.63
CA ASP A 10 2.89 24.56 8.20
C ASP A 10 2.13 23.75 7.13
N GLU A 11 1.55 24.41 6.12
CA GLU A 11 0.89 23.74 4.99
C GLU A 11 1.89 22.93 4.14
N GLN A 12 3.07 23.49 3.89
CA GLN A 12 4.14 22.79 3.16
C GLN A 12 4.63 21.55 3.94
N ILE A 13 4.77 21.67 5.26
CA ILE A 13 5.15 20.55 6.13
C ILE A 13 4.07 19.46 6.13
N MET A 14 2.79 19.83 6.27
CA MET A 14 1.69 18.86 6.21
C MET A 14 1.61 18.15 4.86
N GLY A 15 1.82 18.87 3.75
CA GLY A 15 1.90 18.28 2.42
C GLY A 15 3.03 17.27 2.29
N ALA A 16 4.22 17.59 2.81
CA ALA A 16 5.36 16.69 2.81
C ALA A 16 5.13 15.44 3.69
N ILE A 17 4.51 15.59 4.86
CA ILE A 17 4.13 14.47 5.73
C ILE A 17 3.15 13.54 5.01
N LYS A 18 2.12 14.09 4.37
CA LYS A 18 1.14 13.30 3.62
C LYS A 18 1.79 12.51 2.49
N ALA A 19 2.66 13.14 1.71
CA ALA A 19 3.37 12.47 0.62
C ALA A 19 4.26 11.32 1.13
N GLN A 20 4.92 11.50 2.28
CA GLN A 20 5.71 10.43 2.90
C GLN A 20 4.85 9.29 3.41
N LEU A 21 3.69 9.59 4.02
CA LEU A 21 2.75 8.58 4.49
C LEU A 21 2.19 7.76 3.33
N ASP A 22 1.75 8.42 2.25
CA ASP A 22 1.21 7.76 1.07
C ASP A 22 2.28 6.83 0.44
N ALA A 23 3.55 7.28 0.38
CA ALA A 23 4.66 6.45 -0.09
C ALA A 23 4.94 5.25 0.81
N ALA A 24 4.91 5.43 2.14
CA ALA A 24 5.11 4.34 3.10
C ALA A 24 4.00 3.29 3.03
N MET A 25 2.75 3.73 2.91
CA MET A 25 1.60 2.84 2.71
C MET A 25 1.73 2.03 1.43
N PHE A 26 2.15 2.66 0.33
CA PHE A 26 2.38 1.97 -0.93
C PHE A 26 3.49 0.91 -0.82
N GLN A 27 4.60 1.24 -0.15
CA GLN A 27 5.70 0.30 0.07
C GLN A 27 5.24 -0.91 0.89
N GLU A 28 4.47 -0.68 1.96
CA GLU A 28 3.97 -1.76 2.81
C GLU A 28 2.99 -2.67 2.05
N PHE A 29 2.07 -2.07 1.30
CA PHE A 29 1.16 -2.83 0.44
C PHE A 29 1.92 -3.70 -0.57
N PHE A 30 2.92 -3.12 -1.24
CA PHE A 30 3.71 -3.83 -2.24
C PHE A 30 4.55 -4.96 -1.62
N ASN A 31 5.15 -4.75 -0.45
CA ASN A 31 5.84 -5.79 0.30
C ASN A 31 4.90 -6.94 0.66
N GLY A 32 3.70 -6.63 1.14
CA GLY A 32 2.67 -7.61 1.45
C GLY A 32 2.26 -8.44 0.22
N VAL A 33 1.99 -7.77 -0.91
CA VAL A 33 1.68 -8.44 -2.19
C VAL A 33 2.85 -9.33 -2.61
N ARG A 34 4.07 -8.81 -2.62
CA ARG A 34 5.29 -9.55 -3.00
C ARG A 34 5.39 -10.83 -2.18
N ASP A 35 5.37 -10.73 -0.86
CA ASP A 35 5.64 -11.88 0.02
C ASP A 35 4.52 -12.92 -0.06
N LYS A 36 3.26 -12.48 0.03
CA LYS A 36 2.11 -13.40 0.03
C LYS A 36 1.88 -14.04 -1.33
N CYS A 37 1.94 -13.27 -2.40
CA CYS A 37 1.67 -13.79 -3.74
C CYS A 37 2.86 -14.63 -4.26
N PHE A 38 4.10 -14.28 -3.91
CA PHE A 38 5.24 -15.14 -4.23
C PHE A 38 5.10 -16.50 -3.55
N GLU A 39 4.88 -16.53 -2.23
CA GLU A 39 4.74 -17.76 -1.46
C GLU A 39 3.60 -18.66 -1.99
N LYS A 40 2.48 -18.06 -2.43
CA LYS A 40 1.33 -18.85 -2.91
C LYS A 40 1.40 -19.27 -4.36
N CYS A 41 1.99 -18.44 -5.22
CA CYS A 41 1.91 -18.67 -6.66
C CYS A 41 3.20 -19.22 -7.26
N VAL A 42 4.37 -18.91 -6.72
CA VAL A 42 5.65 -19.31 -7.31
C VAL A 42 6.08 -20.66 -6.75
N THR A 43 5.81 -21.72 -7.51
CA THR A 43 6.09 -23.11 -7.07
C THR A 43 7.47 -23.59 -7.47
N LYS A 44 8.04 -23.02 -8.54
CA LYS A 44 9.37 -23.34 -9.04
C LYS A 44 10.12 -22.06 -9.39
N PRO A 45 10.84 -21.46 -8.43
CA PRO A 45 11.60 -20.24 -8.67
C PRO A 45 12.59 -20.42 -9.82
N GLY A 46 12.64 -19.45 -10.72
CA GLY A 46 13.51 -19.46 -11.89
C GLY A 46 13.69 -18.06 -12.46
N SER A 47 14.39 -17.95 -13.59
CA SER A 47 14.60 -16.67 -14.28
C SER A 47 13.36 -16.15 -15.01
N SER A 48 12.30 -16.96 -15.10
CA SER A 48 11.03 -16.61 -15.73
C SER A 48 9.86 -17.27 -15.00
N LEU A 49 8.69 -16.66 -15.14
CA LEU A 49 7.43 -17.19 -14.60
C LEU A 49 6.73 -18.00 -15.69
N SER A 50 6.24 -19.18 -15.34
CA SER A 50 5.31 -19.93 -16.20
C SER A 50 3.98 -19.18 -16.38
N SER A 51 3.23 -19.47 -17.44
CA SER A 51 1.91 -18.85 -17.67
C SER A 51 0.93 -19.11 -16.52
N SER A 52 1.02 -20.26 -15.84
CA SER A 52 0.25 -20.58 -14.64
C SER A 52 0.64 -19.70 -13.45
N GLU A 53 1.93 -19.46 -13.23
CA GLU A 53 2.41 -18.58 -12.16
C GLU A 53 1.98 -17.13 -12.42
N GLN A 54 2.09 -16.65 -13.65
CA GLN A 54 1.62 -15.31 -14.04
C GLN A 54 0.12 -15.14 -13.80
N THR A 55 -0.69 -16.11 -14.23
CA THR A 55 -2.15 -16.08 -14.01
C THR A 55 -2.50 -16.13 -12.52
N CYS A 56 -1.78 -16.94 -11.74
CA CYS A 56 -1.96 -16.99 -10.28
C CYS A 56 -1.62 -15.64 -9.64
N LEU A 57 -0.48 -15.04 -10.00
CA LEU A 57 -0.04 -13.76 -9.46
C LEU A 57 -1.04 -12.65 -9.75
N GLN A 58 -1.55 -12.56 -10.98
CA GLN A 58 -2.58 -11.58 -11.34
C GLN A 58 -3.80 -11.70 -10.41
N ARG A 59 -4.33 -12.93 -10.26
CA ARG A 59 -5.48 -13.19 -9.38
C ARG A 59 -5.14 -12.89 -7.91
N CYS A 60 -3.94 -13.25 -7.46
CA CYS A 60 -3.51 -13.01 -6.10
C CYS A 60 -3.45 -11.52 -5.78
N CYS A 61 -2.86 -10.70 -6.65
CA CYS A 61 -2.80 -9.25 -6.50
C CYS A 61 -4.22 -8.65 -6.43
N ASP A 62 -5.12 -9.03 -7.33
CA ASP A 62 -6.51 -8.55 -7.35
C ASP A 62 -7.24 -8.89 -6.04
N ARG A 63 -7.08 -10.13 -5.55
CA ARG A 63 -7.68 -10.57 -4.28
C ARG A 63 -7.07 -9.87 -3.07
N TYR A 64 -5.75 -9.69 -3.05
CA TYR A 64 -5.06 -9.02 -1.95
C TYR A 64 -5.53 -7.57 -1.82
N GLN A 65 -5.59 -6.84 -2.93
CA GLN A 65 -6.12 -5.47 -2.97
C GLN A 65 -7.55 -5.39 -2.46
N GLU A 66 -8.44 -6.29 -2.92
CA GLU A 66 -9.84 -6.31 -2.49
C GLU A 66 -9.98 -6.54 -0.98
N VAL A 67 -9.25 -7.53 -0.45
CA VAL A 67 -9.27 -7.84 0.98
C VAL A 67 -8.67 -6.71 1.81
N THR A 68 -7.59 -6.08 1.35
CA THR A 68 -7.00 -4.91 2.00
C THR A 68 -8.03 -3.78 2.11
N ALA A 69 -8.70 -3.42 1.01
CA ALA A 69 -9.71 -2.35 1.01
C ALA A 69 -10.90 -2.65 1.94
N ILE A 70 -11.39 -3.91 1.96
CA ILE A 70 -12.47 -4.32 2.86
C ILE A 70 -12.03 -4.22 4.32
N THR A 71 -10.80 -4.64 4.62
CA THR A 71 -10.24 -4.64 5.98
C THR A 71 -10.01 -3.20 6.46
N GLU A 72 -9.47 -2.33 5.62
CA GLU A 72 -9.32 -0.90 5.91
C GLU A 72 -10.67 -0.26 6.26
N GLN A 73 -11.70 -0.49 5.45
CA GLN A 73 -13.04 0.01 5.74
C GLN A 73 -13.60 -0.53 7.07
N ALA A 74 -13.35 -1.80 7.38
CA ALA A 74 -13.76 -2.39 8.64
C ALA A 74 -13.03 -1.74 9.83
N ILE A 75 -11.72 -1.50 9.71
CA ILE A 75 -10.90 -0.84 10.74
C ILE A 75 -11.39 0.58 11.01
N LEU A 76 -11.66 1.37 9.96
CA LEU A 76 -12.17 2.73 10.12
C LEU A 76 -13.53 2.74 10.83
N LYS A 77 -14.44 1.85 10.42
CA LYS A 77 -15.74 1.67 11.07
C LYS A 77 -15.61 1.30 12.56
N MET A 78 -14.67 0.42 12.91
CA MET A 78 -14.42 0.05 14.31
C MET A 78 -13.82 1.20 15.12
N SER A 79 -13.03 2.07 14.50
CA SER A 79 -12.37 3.21 15.14
C SER A 79 -13.29 4.42 15.34
N GLY A 80 -14.55 4.35 14.87
CA GLY A 80 -15.52 5.45 14.98
C GLY A 80 -15.25 6.63 14.03
N LEU A 81 -14.25 6.53 13.17
CA LEU A 81 -13.97 7.48 12.09
C LEU A 81 -14.81 7.08 10.89
N LYS A 82 -15.82 7.88 10.57
CA LYS A 82 -16.76 7.64 9.47
C LYS A 82 -16.49 8.57 8.31
#